data_AF-A0A1M3QVZ3-F1
#
_entry.id   AF-A0A1M3QVZ3-F1
#
_cell.length_a   1.000
_cell.length_b   1.000
_cell.length_c   1.000
_cell.angle_alpha   90.00
_cell.angle_beta   90.00
_cell.angle_gamma   90.00
#
_symmetry.space_group_name_H-M   'P 1'
#
loop_
_entity.id
_entity.type
_entity.pdbx_description
1 polymer ?
#
loop_
_entity_poly.entity_id
_entity_poly.type
_entity_poly.pdbx_seq_one_letter_code
_entity_poly.pdbx_strand_id
1 'polypeptide(L)'
;MLDESDDPTQILNQFKAANKGFEKAQYLLLDEVFRKALAMKIAEALETCPGNCGQEERIAIIREQFPDLRLYELTDKMKEINKVYEFLLKEKNNLNVASFEIDNMNCKGCTEKVTDILKEISGVVDVEIQPMIKLVTVKYNSSLTDENIFVNILTNIGYKPTKN
;
A
#
# COMPACT_ATOMS: atom_id res chain seq x y z
N MET A 1 -12.15 -37.38 -40.29
CA MET A 1 -12.81 -37.03 -41.57
C MET A 1 -14.28 -36.84 -41.21
N LEU A 2 -14.90 -35.77 -41.69
CA LEU A 2 -16.34 -35.56 -41.48
C LEU A 2 -17.06 -36.69 -42.20
N ASP A 3 -17.88 -37.47 -41.50
CA ASP A 3 -18.72 -38.48 -42.13
C ASP A 3 -19.75 -37.78 -43.03
N GLU A 4 -20.13 -38.41 -44.14
CA GLU A 4 -21.01 -37.83 -45.18
C GLU A 4 -22.40 -37.39 -44.67
N SER A 5 -22.76 -37.74 -43.44
CA SER A 5 -24.02 -37.37 -42.77
C SER A 5 -23.98 -36.05 -42.01
N ASP A 6 -22.80 -35.50 -41.72
CA ASP A 6 -22.68 -34.32 -40.87
C ASP A 6 -22.44 -33.06 -41.70
N ASP A 7 -23.45 -32.20 -41.79
CA ASP A 7 -23.33 -30.87 -42.40
C ASP A 7 -22.25 -30.05 -41.66
N PRO A 8 -21.13 -29.67 -42.32
CA PRO A 8 -20.07 -28.88 -41.70
C PRO A 8 -20.59 -27.55 -41.13
N THR A 9 -21.68 -27.00 -41.69
CA THR A 9 -22.37 -25.80 -41.20
C THR A 9 -23.02 -26.05 -39.85
N GLN A 10 -23.62 -27.23 -39.65
CA GLN A 10 -24.24 -27.63 -38.40
C GLN A 10 -23.20 -27.78 -37.30
N ILE A 11 -22.06 -28.41 -37.60
CA ILE A 11 -20.92 -28.51 -36.67
C ILE A 11 -20.42 -27.11 -36.29
N LEU A 12 -20.18 -26.23 -37.27
CA LEU A 12 -19.75 -24.86 -37.00
C LEU A 12 -20.75 -24.09 -36.13
N ASN A 13 -22.05 -24.28 -36.36
CA ASN A 13 -23.10 -23.65 -35.56
C ASN A 13 -23.12 -24.17 -34.12
N GLN A 14 -22.87 -25.46 -33.91
CA GLN A 14 -22.72 -26.04 -32.57
C GLN A 14 -21.52 -25.45 -31.82
N PHE A 15 -20.36 -25.32 -32.48
CA PHE A 15 -19.19 -24.67 -31.88
C PHE A 15 -19.44 -23.20 -31.56
N LYS A 16 -20.12 -22.45 -32.43
CA LYS A 16 -20.52 -21.05 -32.16
C LYS A 16 -21.45 -20.95 -30.95
N ALA A 17 -22.40 -21.88 -30.82
CA ALA A 17 -23.30 -21.92 -29.67
C ALA A 17 -22.54 -22.24 -28.36
N ALA A 18 -21.63 -23.22 -28.39
CA ALA A 18 -20.78 -23.56 -27.26
C ALA A 18 -19.89 -22.38 -26.83
N ASN A 19 -19.26 -21.70 -27.80
CA ASN A 19 -18.42 -20.54 -27.52
C ASN A 19 -19.21 -19.39 -26.90
N LYS A 20 -20.40 -19.07 -27.42
CA LYS A 20 -21.30 -18.08 -26.80
C LYS A 20 -21.72 -18.47 -25.39
N GLY A 21 -21.95 -19.76 -25.14
CA GLY A 21 -22.22 -20.28 -23.80
C GLY A 21 -21.06 -20.04 -22.85
N PHE A 22 -19.83 -20.29 -23.31
CA PHE A 22 -18.61 -20.05 -22.53
C PHE A 22 -18.37 -18.56 -22.25
N GLU A 23 -18.49 -17.70 -23.28
CA GLU A 23 -18.39 -16.25 -23.12
C GLU A 23 -19.41 -15.71 -22.12
N LYS A 24 -20.65 -16.21 -22.18
CA LYS A 24 -21.69 -15.87 -21.21
C LYS A 24 -21.37 -16.37 -19.80
N ALA A 25 -20.86 -17.59 -19.67
CA ALA A 25 -20.46 -18.14 -18.36
C ALA A 25 -19.30 -17.34 -17.76
N GLN A 26 -18.30 -16.99 -18.56
CA GLN A 26 -17.19 -16.12 -18.15
C GLN A 26 -17.72 -14.75 -17.68
N TYR A 27 -18.61 -14.14 -18.45
CA TYR A 27 -19.24 -12.88 -18.05
C TYR A 27 -20.00 -13.01 -16.73
N LEU A 28 -20.83 -14.03 -16.57
CA LEU A 28 -21.63 -14.26 -15.35
C LEU A 28 -20.76 -14.54 -14.13
N LEU A 29 -19.72 -15.36 -14.27
CA LEU A 29 -18.77 -15.61 -13.18
C LEU A 29 -18.10 -14.33 -12.71
N LEU A 30 -17.72 -13.47 -13.65
CA LEU A 30 -17.02 -12.25 -13.34
C LEU A 30 -17.96 -11.18 -12.78
N ASP A 31 -19.17 -11.09 -13.32
CA ASP A 31 -20.25 -10.29 -12.77
C ASP A 31 -20.55 -10.68 -11.32
N GLU A 32 -20.81 -11.97 -11.07
CA GLU A 32 -21.19 -12.43 -9.74
C GLU A 32 -20.05 -12.40 -8.72
N VAL A 33 -18.83 -12.79 -9.09
CA VAL A 33 -17.73 -12.87 -8.12
C VAL A 33 -17.07 -11.52 -7.93
N PHE A 34 -16.70 -10.84 -9.02
CA PHE A 34 -15.89 -9.62 -8.93
C PHE A 34 -16.75 -8.41 -8.61
N ARG A 35 -17.98 -8.28 -9.14
CA ARG A 35 -18.84 -7.14 -8.75
C ARG A 35 -19.32 -7.27 -7.31
N LYS A 36 -19.66 -8.48 -6.81
CA LYS A 36 -20.01 -8.66 -5.39
C LYS A 36 -18.83 -8.35 -4.47
N ALA A 37 -17.63 -8.84 -4.80
CA ALA A 37 -16.42 -8.54 -4.01
C ALA A 37 -16.11 -7.03 -4.00
N LEU A 38 -16.24 -6.36 -5.15
CA LEU A 38 -16.05 -4.91 -5.25
C LEU A 38 -17.12 -4.13 -4.47
N ALA A 39 -18.40 -4.54 -4.57
CA ALA A 39 -19.48 -3.94 -3.80
C ALA A 39 -19.25 -4.03 -2.29
N MET A 40 -18.79 -5.20 -1.80
CA MET A 40 -18.42 -5.37 -0.39
C MET A 40 -17.30 -4.40 0.01
N LYS A 41 -16.26 -4.26 -0.81
CA LYS A 41 -15.14 -3.36 -0.52
C LYS A 41 -15.55 -1.88 -0.55
N ILE A 42 -16.46 -1.49 -1.44
CA ILE A 42 -17.03 -0.14 -1.46
C ILE A 42 -17.84 0.12 -0.19
N ALA A 43 -18.67 -0.84 0.24
CA ALA A 43 -19.44 -0.73 1.47
C ALA A 43 -18.53 -0.58 2.70
N GLU A 44 -17.52 -1.44 2.85
CA GLU A 44 -16.51 -1.35 3.91
C GLU A 44 -15.81 0.02 3.92
N ALA A 45 -15.45 0.55 2.75
CA ALA A 45 -14.79 1.85 2.63
C ALA A 45 -15.70 3.02 3.03
N LEU A 46 -16.98 2.96 2.69
CA LEU A 46 -17.98 3.95 3.08
C LEU A 46 -18.27 3.94 4.58
N GLU A 47 -18.30 2.76 5.21
CA GLU A 47 -18.47 2.62 6.66
C GLU A 47 -17.25 3.13 7.43
N THR A 48 -16.05 2.94 6.87
CA THR A 48 -14.80 3.27 7.55
C THR A 48 -14.39 4.73 7.37
N CYS A 49 -14.81 5.41 6.30
CA CYS A 49 -14.45 6.81 6.06
C CYS A 49 -15.40 7.77 6.83
N PRO A 50 -14.92 8.55 7.81
CA PRO A 50 -15.73 9.50 8.59
C PRO A 50 -16.14 10.78 7.83
N GLY A 51 -15.91 10.83 6.51
CA GLY A 51 -16.22 11.98 5.64
C GLY A 51 -15.12 13.05 5.51
N ASN A 52 -13.95 12.82 6.12
CA ASN A 52 -12.73 13.65 5.98
C ASN A 52 -11.43 12.81 5.93
N CYS A 53 -11.53 11.57 5.41
CA CYS A 53 -10.42 10.66 5.17
C CYS A 53 -9.51 11.04 3.98
N GLY A 54 -9.80 12.09 3.20
CA GLY A 54 -8.99 12.57 2.07
C GLY A 54 -9.07 11.70 0.82
N GLN A 55 -10.06 10.80 0.76
CA GLN A 55 -10.34 9.90 -0.37
C GLN A 55 -11.83 9.90 -0.75
N GLU A 56 -12.61 10.84 -0.23
CA GLU A 56 -14.06 10.94 -0.39
C GLU A 56 -14.44 11.00 -1.86
N GLU A 57 -13.74 11.83 -2.63
CA GLU A 57 -13.98 12.01 -4.06
C GLU A 57 -13.75 10.69 -4.82
N ARG A 58 -12.71 9.94 -4.47
CA ARG A 58 -12.43 8.65 -5.11
C ARG A 58 -13.45 7.58 -4.72
N ILE A 59 -13.85 7.53 -3.44
CA ILE A 59 -14.88 6.61 -2.96
C ILE A 59 -16.22 6.93 -3.65
N ALA A 60 -16.55 8.21 -3.81
CA ALA A 60 -17.75 8.66 -4.51
C ALA A 60 -17.73 8.27 -6.00
N ILE A 61 -16.62 8.54 -6.70
CA ILE A 61 -16.45 8.16 -8.12
C ILE A 61 -16.57 6.65 -8.29
N ILE A 62 -15.89 5.85 -7.46
CA ILE A 62 -15.93 4.39 -7.56
C ILE A 62 -17.33 3.85 -7.27
N ARG A 63 -18.04 4.44 -6.30
CA ARG A 63 -19.44 4.11 -6.01
C ARG A 63 -20.37 4.46 -7.17
N GLU A 64 -20.17 5.60 -7.81
CA GLU A 64 -20.99 6.08 -8.92
C GLU A 64 -20.73 5.30 -10.22
N GLN A 65 -19.48 4.89 -10.45
CA GLN A 65 -19.08 4.07 -11.59
C GLN A 65 -19.44 2.60 -11.42
N PHE A 66 -19.71 2.13 -10.20
CA PHE A 66 -20.28 0.81 -9.95
C PHE A 66 -21.79 0.85 -10.24
N PRO A 67 -22.34 0.10 -11.23
CA PRO A 67 -21.95 -1.26 -11.66
C PRO A 67 -21.39 -1.40 -13.10
N ASP A 68 -21.11 -0.32 -13.83
CA ASP A 68 -20.87 -0.34 -15.29
C ASP A 68 -19.40 -0.56 -15.71
N LEU A 69 -18.53 -0.94 -14.77
CA LEU A 69 -17.11 -1.20 -15.03
C LEU A 69 -16.90 -2.39 -15.99
N ARG A 70 -16.08 -2.18 -17.03
CA ARG A 70 -15.76 -3.20 -18.04
C ARG A 70 -14.63 -4.12 -17.58
N LEU A 71 -14.73 -5.38 -17.98
CA LEU A 71 -13.96 -6.50 -17.45
C LEU A 71 -12.45 -6.46 -17.78
N TYR A 72 -12.08 -5.99 -18.96
CA TYR A 72 -10.67 -5.97 -19.39
C TYR A 72 -9.83 -4.94 -18.64
N GLU A 73 -10.45 -3.82 -18.23
CA GLU A 73 -9.82 -2.76 -17.45
C GLU A 73 -9.42 -3.24 -16.05
N LEU A 74 -10.08 -4.27 -15.52
CA LEU A 74 -9.79 -4.86 -14.21
C LEU A 74 -8.41 -5.53 -14.18
N THR A 75 -8.05 -6.28 -15.24
CA THR A 75 -6.79 -7.03 -15.26
C THR A 75 -5.56 -6.12 -15.34
N ASP A 76 -5.67 -5.01 -16.09
CA ASP A 76 -4.61 -4.00 -16.16
C ASP A 76 -4.46 -3.28 -14.81
N LYS A 77 -5.57 -2.95 -14.15
CA LYS A 77 -5.55 -2.35 -12.81
C LYS A 77 -4.99 -3.30 -11.74
N MET A 78 -5.27 -4.60 -11.85
CA MET A 78 -4.65 -5.63 -10.99
C MET A 78 -3.14 -5.75 -11.21
N LYS A 79 -2.64 -5.51 -12.43
CA LYS A 79 -1.20 -5.50 -12.70
C LYS A 79 -0.52 -4.24 -12.16
N GLU A 80 -1.18 -3.09 -12.26
CA GLU A 80 -0.71 -1.83 -11.69
C GLU A 80 -0.61 -1.92 -10.15
N ILE A 81 -1.65 -2.45 -9.48
CA ILE A 81 -1.66 -2.52 -8.01
C ILE A 81 -0.59 -3.48 -7.46
N ASN A 82 -0.27 -4.56 -8.17
CA ASN A 82 0.79 -5.48 -7.77
C ASN A 82 2.18 -4.83 -7.84
N LYS A 83 2.46 -4.02 -8.86
CA LYS A 83 3.73 -3.27 -8.95
C LYS A 83 3.89 -2.26 -7.80
N VAL A 84 2.79 -1.61 -7.41
CA VAL A 84 2.79 -0.72 -6.23
C VAL A 84 3.11 -1.52 -4.97
N TYR A 85 2.52 -2.70 -4.80
CA TYR A 85 2.78 -3.55 -3.64
C TYR A 85 4.25 -3.99 -3.55
N GLU A 86 4.86 -4.40 -4.66
CA GLU A 86 6.28 -4.78 -4.72
C GLU A 86 7.21 -3.60 -4.34
N PHE A 87 6.91 -2.40 -4.83
CA PHE A 87 7.66 -1.20 -4.47
C PHE A 87 7.56 -0.90 -2.96
N LEU A 88 6.36 -0.97 -2.39
CA LEU A 88 6.13 -0.74 -0.96
C LEU A 88 6.84 -1.78 -0.08
N LEU A 89 6.90 -3.05 -0.50
CA LEU A 89 7.63 -4.08 0.22
C LEU A 89 9.14 -3.81 0.24
N LYS A 90 9.70 -3.29 -0.86
CA LYS A 90 11.12 -2.94 -0.95
C LYS A 90 11.47 -1.78 -0.02
N GLU A 91 10.66 -0.73 0.00
CA GLU A 91 10.80 0.39 0.94
C GLU A 91 10.71 -0.08 2.40
N LYS A 92 9.75 -0.97 2.70
CA LYS A 92 9.57 -1.52 4.05
C LYS A 92 10.75 -2.36 4.53
N ASN A 93 11.37 -3.16 3.67
CA ASN A 93 12.54 -3.96 4.04
C ASN A 93 13.76 -3.11 4.39
N ASN A 94 13.80 -1.86 3.92
CA ASN A 94 14.89 -0.94 4.21
C ASN A 94 14.63 -0.08 5.46
N LEU A 95 13.42 -0.11 6.03
CA LEU A 95 13.07 0.57 7.25
C LEU A 95 13.64 -0.15 8.47
N ASN A 96 14.60 0.49 9.12
CA ASN A 96 15.19 0.05 10.37
C ASN A 96 14.81 1.00 11.50
N VAL A 97 15.02 0.52 12.73
CA VAL A 97 14.79 1.27 13.95
C VAL A 97 16.06 1.23 14.78
N ALA A 98 16.56 2.40 15.17
CA ALA A 98 17.67 2.53 16.09
C ALA A 98 17.21 3.27 17.34
N SER A 99 17.71 2.83 18.50
CA SER A 99 17.36 3.39 19.79
C SER A 99 18.61 3.82 20.55
N PHE A 100 18.56 5.02 21.13
CA PHE A 100 19.66 5.64 21.86
C PHE A 100 19.19 6.15 23.21
N GLU A 101 19.96 5.88 24.26
CA GLU A 101 19.76 6.44 25.59
C GLU A 101 20.53 7.76 25.73
N ILE A 102 19.88 8.81 26.26
CA ILE A 102 20.45 10.15 26.46
C ILE A 102 20.06 10.70 27.84
N ASP A 103 21.03 10.76 28.75
CA ASP A 103 20.80 11.11 30.16
C ASP A 103 20.34 12.55 30.43
N ASN A 104 20.81 13.52 29.64
CA ASN A 104 20.68 14.95 29.94
C ASN A 104 19.54 15.66 29.18
N MET A 105 18.40 15.00 28.96
CA MET A 105 17.29 15.54 28.14
C MET A 105 16.05 15.89 28.97
N ASN A 106 16.17 16.90 29.84
CA ASN A 106 15.13 17.24 30.82
C ASN A 106 14.27 18.48 30.45
N CYS A 107 14.50 19.09 29.30
CA CYS A 107 13.76 20.30 28.88
C CYS A 107 12.95 20.03 27.60
N LYS A 108 11.67 20.45 27.60
CA LYS A 108 10.77 20.31 26.45
C LYS A 108 11.37 20.87 25.14
N GLY A 109 12.02 22.03 25.22
CA GLY A 109 12.67 22.65 24.06
C GLY A 109 13.91 21.89 23.54
N CYS A 110 14.58 21.09 24.39
CA CYS A 110 15.66 20.21 23.94
C CYS A 110 15.11 19.05 23.11
N THR A 111 13.98 18.47 23.52
CA THR A 111 13.31 17.39 22.81
C THR A 111 12.85 17.83 21.42
N GLU A 112 12.23 19.01 21.31
CA GLU A 112 11.80 19.58 20.03
C GLU A 112 13.00 19.81 19.10
N LYS A 113 14.07 20.47 19.61
CA LYS A 113 15.27 20.73 18.83
C LYS A 113 15.96 19.45 18.32
N VAL A 114 16.07 18.42 19.15
CA VAL A 114 16.66 17.13 18.73
C VAL A 114 15.79 16.46 17.68
N THR A 115 14.46 16.52 17.84
CA THR A 115 13.51 15.95 16.88
C THR A 115 13.63 16.63 15.53
N ASP A 116 13.68 17.96 15.49
CA ASP A 116 13.77 18.72 14.24
C ASP A 116 15.07 18.40 13.49
N ILE A 117 16.20 18.40 14.19
CA ILE A 117 17.52 18.11 13.59
C ILE A 117 17.56 16.68 13.03
N LEU A 118 17.04 15.69 13.77
CA LEU A 118 17.04 14.30 13.30
C LEU A 118 16.08 14.11 12.11
N LYS A 119 14.94 14.82 12.07
CA LYS A 119 13.98 14.77 10.96
C LYS A 119 14.49 15.43 9.68
N GLU A 120 15.43 16.37 9.76
CA GLU A 120 16.08 16.96 8.58
C GLU A 120 17.04 16.00 7.85
N ILE A 121 17.43 14.89 8.49
CA ILE A 121 18.35 13.91 7.91
C ILE A 121 17.63 13.13 6.81
N SER A 122 18.24 13.11 5.62
CA SER A 122 17.73 12.32 4.49
C SER A 122 17.61 10.85 4.88
N GLY A 123 16.42 10.28 4.70
CA GLY A 123 16.13 8.89 5.05
C GLY A 123 15.56 8.68 6.46
N VAL A 124 15.48 9.70 7.31
CA VAL A 124 14.73 9.59 8.56
C VAL A 124 13.23 9.72 8.28
N VAL A 125 12.45 8.77 8.79
CA VAL A 125 11.00 8.69 8.59
C VAL A 125 10.25 9.14 9.83
N ASP A 126 10.76 8.78 11.01
CA ASP A 126 10.12 9.15 12.26
C ASP A 126 11.15 9.22 13.39
N VAL A 127 10.87 10.10 14.35
CA VAL A 127 11.70 10.30 15.54
C VAL A 127 10.75 10.40 16.73
N GLU A 128 10.89 9.45 17.65
CA GLU A 128 10.15 9.42 18.91
C GLU A 128 11.13 9.62 20.06
N ILE A 129 10.80 10.53 20.96
CA ILE A 129 11.62 10.79 22.15
C ILE A 129 10.74 10.59 23.37
N GLN A 130 11.24 9.79 24.31
CA GLN A 130 10.59 9.47 25.58
C GLN A 130 11.49 9.94 26.73
N PRO A 131 11.43 11.25 27.11
CA PRO A 131 12.34 11.84 28.09
C PRO A 131 12.31 11.13 29.44
N MET A 132 11.14 10.62 29.84
CA MET A 132 10.95 9.91 31.12
C MET A 132 11.83 8.68 31.28
N ILE A 133 12.10 7.97 30.18
CA ILE A 133 12.99 6.79 30.15
C ILE A 133 14.27 7.07 29.38
N LYS A 134 14.58 8.35 29.11
CA LYS A 134 15.80 8.81 28.42
C LYS A 134 16.02 8.20 27.03
N LEU A 135 14.95 7.77 26.36
CA LEU A 135 15.05 7.03 25.11
C LEU A 135 14.75 7.91 23.89
N VAL A 136 15.57 7.80 22.86
CA VAL A 136 15.34 8.34 21.51
C VAL A 136 15.27 7.18 20.53
N THR A 137 14.17 7.06 19.81
CA THR A 137 13.97 6.05 18.78
C THR A 137 13.85 6.72 17.43
N VAL A 138 14.67 6.29 16.48
CA VAL A 138 14.70 6.82 15.11
C VAL A 138 14.31 5.69 14.16
N LYS A 139 13.23 5.89 13.40
CA LYS A 139 12.87 5.03 12.27
C LYS A 139 13.46 5.64 11.01
N TYR A 140 14.26 4.86 10.28
CA TYR A 140 15.02 5.36 9.15
C TYR A 140 15.16 4.33 8.04
N ASN A 141 15.38 4.81 6.82
CA ASN A 141 15.70 4.02 5.67
C ASN A 141 17.22 3.76 5.62
N SER A 142 17.61 2.52 5.88
CA SER A 142 19.00 2.06 5.90
C SER A 142 19.73 2.10 4.56
N SER A 143 19.02 2.33 3.45
CA SER A 143 19.64 2.59 2.15
C SER A 143 20.08 4.05 1.96
N LEU A 144 19.62 4.97 2.83
CA LEU A 144 19.87 6.41 2.71
C LEU A 144 20.70 6.98 3.87
N THR A 145 20.58 6.41 5.07
CA THR A 145 21.30 6.85 6.27
C THR A 145 21.60 5.66 7.18
N ASP A 146 22.51 5.85 8.13
CA ASP A 146 22.90 4.84 9.11
C ASP A 146 22.98 5.44 10.54
N GLU A 147 23.08 4.54 11.52
CA GLU A 147 23.06 4.90 12.94
C GLU A 147 24.24 5.77 13.38
N ASN A 148 25.39 5.66 12.72
CA ASN A 148 26.58 6.44 13.10
C ASN A 148 26.37 7.92 12.80
N ILE A 149 25.58 8.25 11.77
CA ILE A 149 25.22 9.64 11.45
C ILE A 149 24.43 10.24 12.62
N PHE A 150 23.47 9.49 13.17
CA PHE A 150 22.67 9.94 14.32
C PHE A 150 23.56 10.15 15.55
N VAL A 151 24.45 9.20 15.85
CA VAL A 151 25.41 9.31 16.96
C VAL A 151 26.28 10.55 16.81
N ASN A 152 26.82 10.79 15.61
CA ASN A 152 27.69 11.94 15.34
C ASN A 152 26.95 13.27 15.52
N ILE A 153 25.73 13.39 14.97
CA ILE A 153 24.93 14.61 15.07
C ILE A 153 24.55 14.92 16.52
N LEU A 154 24.06 13.91 17.26
CA LEU A 154 23.73 14.04 18.66
C LEU A 154 24.95 14.42 19.51
N THR A 155 26.12 13.89 19.18
CA THR A 155 27.38 14.25 19.84
C THR A 155 27.78 15.69 19.55
N ASN A 156 27.64 16.15 18.30
CA ASN A 156 27.98 17.52 17.89
C ASN A 156 27.12 18.60 18.57
N ILE A 157 25.87 18.27 18.94
CA ILE A 157 24.99 19.18 19.66
C ILE A 157 25.10 19.05 21.19
N GLY A 158 26.03 18.23 21.69
CA GLY A 158 26.40 18.14 23.10
C GLY A 158 25.79 16.98 23.89
N TYR A 159 25.16 16.00 23.22
CA TYR A 159 24.66 14.79 23.88
C TYR A 159 25.68 13.64 23.81
N LYS A 160 25.45 12.61 24.62
CA LYS A 160 26.25 11.37 24.64
C LYS A 160 25.31 10.18 24.47
N PRO A 161 24.90 9.86 23.23
CA PRO A 161 23.98 8.76 22.99
C PRO A 161 24.68 7.42 23.26
N THR A 162 24.05 6.57 24.07
CA THR A 162 24.45 5.17 24.25
C THR A 162 23.46 4.27 23.52
N LYS A 163 23.96 3.31 22.75
CA LYS A 163 23.06 2.37 22.04
C LYS A 163 22.35 1.48 23.05
N ASN A 164 21.02 1.38 22.91
CA ASN A 164 20.16 0.50 23.71
C ASN A 164 19.86 -0.80 22.95
#